data_AF-A0A534K8A4-F1
#
_entry.id   AF-A0A534K8A4-F1
#
_cell.length_a   1.000
_cell.length_b   1.000
_cell.length_c   1.000
_cell.angle_alpha   90.00
_cell.angle_beta   90.00
_cell.angle_gamma   90.00
#
_symmetry.space_group_name_H-M   'P 1'
#
loop_
_entity.id
_entity.type
_entity.pdbx_description
1 polymer ?
#
loop_
_entity_poly.entity_id
_entity_poly.type
_entity_poly.pdbx_seq_one_letter_code
_entity_poly.pdbx_strand_id
1 'polypeptide(L)'
;HVKPGEDFARNTWECTGCGACEAICPVDIPFDTLWDDVKEWMVNSGYARPQLEPYLENVRATHNLFGEPAEARAAWIPPEAVQSETPEVVYWVGCVASYKKQQIARAVVKILNA
;
A
#
# COMPACT_ATOMS: atom_id res chain seq x y z
N HIS A 1 15.52 13.34 -23.80
CA HIS A 1 14.96 13.06 -22.46
C HIS A 1 16.08 13.10 -21.43
N VAL A 2 15.92 13.88 -20.37
CA VAL A 2 16.86 13.88 -19.23
C VAL A 2 16.76 12.52 -18.55
N LYS A 3 17.89 11.88 -18.24
CA LYS A 3 17.93 10.63 -17.48
C LYS A 3 18.37 10.92 -16.04
N PRO A 4 17.80 10.23 -15.04
CA PRO A 4 18.28 10.31 -13.67
C PRO A 4 19.75 9.89 -13.57
N GLY A 5 20.52 10.56 -12.70
CA GLY A 5 21.82 10.04 -12.26
C GLY A 5 21.63 8.86 -11.31
N GLU A 6 22.56 7.91 -11.28
CA GLU A 6 22.45 6.70 -10.45
C GLU A 6 22.30 6.99 -8.95
N ASP A 7 23.06 7.97 -8.43
CA ASP A 7 22.97 8.39 -7.03
C ASP A 7 21.60 9.00 -6.69
N PHE A 8 21.05 9.82 -7.60
CA PHE A 8 19.74 10.41 -7.42
C PHE A 8 18.64 9.34 -7.43
N ALA A 9 18.73 8.37 -8.35
CA ALA A 9 17.79 7.25 -8.40
C ALA A 9 17.83 6.43 -7.12
N ARG A 10 19.03 6.07 -6.62
CA ARG A 10 19.20 5.35 -5.35
C ARG A 10 18.54 6.10 -4.19
N ASN A 11 18.87 7.38 -4.02
CA ASN A 11 18.37 8.20 -2.91
C ASN A 11 16.85 8.41 -2.99
N THR A 12 16.29 8.56 -4.20
CA THR A 12 14.84 8.67 -4.41
C THR A 12 14.10 7.49 -3.80
N TRP A 13 14.64 6.28 -3.98
CA TRP A 13 14.01 5.09 -3.46
C TRP A 13 14.18 4.90 -1.94
N GLU A 14 15.12 5.59 -1.31
CA GLU A 14 15.27 5.60 0.16
C GLU A 14 14.20 6.47 0.84
N CYS A 15 13.53 7.35 0.09
CA CYS A 15 12.40 8.13 0.59
C CYS A 15 11.25 7.19 1.03
N THR A 16 10.97 7.21 2.33
CA THR A 16 9.92 6.42 2.96
C THR A 16 8.52 7.01 2.82
N GLY A 17 8.38 8.22 2.27
CA GLY A 17 7.09 8.93 2.20
C GLY A 17 6.62 9.43 3.57
N CYS A 18 7.54 9.88 4.44
CA CYS A 18 7.19 10.29 5.80
C CYS A 18 6.55 11.70 5.89
N GLY A 19 6.56 12.49 4.81
CA GLY A 19 5.99 13.84 4.79
C GLY A 19 6.77 14.92 5.57
N ALA A 20 7.90 14.59 6.20
CA ALA A 20 8.63 15.56 7.04
C ALA A 20 9.13 16.79 6.28
N CYS A 21 9.49 16.64 4.99
CA CYS A 21 9.93 17.74 4.14
C CYS A 21 8.79 18.71 3.79
N GLU A 22 7.56 18.20 3.62
CA GLU A 22 6.36 19.01 3.39
C GLU A 22 6.00 19.80 4.65
N ALA A 23 5.97 19.13 5.81
CA ALA A 23 5.59 19.74 7.07
C ALA A 23 6.50 20.91 7.51
N ILE A 24 7.77 20.94 7.09
CA ILE A 24 8.73 22.00 7.44
C ILE A 24 8.90 23.03 6.32
N CYS A 25 8.24 22.85 5.17
CA CYS A 25 8.45 23.72 4.02
C CYS A 25 7.92 25.14 4.30
N PRO A 26 8.74 26.20 4.19
CA PRO A 26 8.30 27.56 4.45
C PRO A 26 7.45 28.18 3.33
N VAL A 27 7.31 27.47 2.20
CA VAL A 27 6.62 27.94 1.00
C VAL A 27 5.64 26.89 0.45
N ASP A 28 5.22 25.94 1.28
CA ASP A 28 4.14 24.98 1.01
C ASP A 28 4.31 24.19 -0.30
N ILE A 29 5.53 23.69 -0.58
CA ILE A 29 5.76 22.77 -1.70
C ILE A 29 5.08 21.42 -1.35
N PRO A 30 4.22 20.87 -2.23
CA PRO A 30 3.57 19.59 -2.02
C PRO A 30 4.55 18.44 -2.30
N PHE A 31 5.51 18.25 -1.39
CA PHE A 31 6.58 17.27 -1.57
C PHE A 31 6.08 15.83 -1.65
N ASP A 32 4.98 15.47 -0.98
CA ASP A 32 4.45 14.10 -1.01
C ASP A 32 4.10 13.69 -2.44
N THR A 33 3.24 14.49 -3.10
CA THR A 33 2.87 14.27 -4.51
C THR A 33 4.07 14.42 -5.44
N LEU A 34 4.95 15.39 -5.20
CA LEU A 34 6.16 15.56 -6.01
C LEU A 34 7.04 14.30 -5.99
N TRP A 35 7.23 13.67 -4.83
CA TRP A 35 8.07 12.48 -4.73
C TRP A 35 7.44 11.25 -5.38
N ASP A 36 6.11 11.16 -5.40
CA ASP A 36 5.39 10.13 -6.16
C ASP A 36 5.59 10.31 -7.67
N ASP A 37 5.46 11.54 -8.19
CA ASP A 37 5.73 11.86 -9.60
C ASP A 37 7.18 11.54 -9.98
N VAL A 38 8.14 11.84 -9.09
CA VAL A 38 9.56 11.51 -9.29
C VAL A 38 9.76 10.00 -9.33
N LYS A 39 9.09 9.23 -8.46
CA LYS A 39 9.17 7.75 -8.49
C LYS A 39 8.53 7.17 -9.75
N GLU A 40 7.43 7.74 -10.24
CA GLU A 40 6.86 7.36 -11.54
C GLU A 40 7.88 7.62 -12.67
N TRP A 41 8.51 8.79 -12.67
CA TRP A 41 9.58 9.11 -13.62
C TRP A 41 10.77 8.13 -13.53
N MET A 42 11.17 7.71 -12.32
CA MET A 42 12.22 6.69 -12.14
C MET A 42 11.82 5.37 -12.82
N VAL A 43 10.60 4.89 -12.58
CA VAL A 43 10.09 3.64 -13.17
C VAL A 43 10.08 3.73 -14.70
N ASN A 44 9.49 4.79 -15.24
CA ASN A 44 9.42 5.03 -16.69
C ASN A 44 10.80 5.21 -17.34
N SER A 45 11.80 5.61 -16.56
CA SER A 45 13.19 5.77 -17.02
C SER A 45 14.06 4.51 -16.87
N GLY A 46 13.49 3.39 -16.39
CA GLY A 46 14.22 2.13 -16.21
C GLY A 46 14.99 2.00 -14.89
N TYR A 47 14.70 2.87 -13.91
CA TYR A 47 15.30 2.87 -12.57
C TYR A 47 14.37 2.29 -11.51
N ALA A 48 13.39 1.45 -11.90
CA ALA A 48 12.55 0.74 -10.94
C ALA A 48 13.39 -0.19 -10.05
N ARG A 49 12.95 -0.41 -8.79
CA ARG A 49 13.56 -1.44 -7.94
C ARG A 49 13.17 -2.83 -8.44
N PRO A 50 14.11 -3.70 -8.86
CA PRO A 50 13.77 -5.05 -9.35
C PRO A 50 13.04 -5.91 -8.31
N GLN A 51 13.25 -5.64 -7.03
CA GLN A 51 12.61 -6.35 -5.93
C GLN A 51 11.09 -6.10 -5.86
N LEU A 52 10.59 -5.05 -6.49
CA LEU A 52 9.16 -4.74 -6.54
C LEU A 52 8.42 -5.50 -7.64
N GLU A 53 9.11 -5.99 -8.68
CA GLU A 53 8.46 -6.57 -9.85
C GLU A 53 7.53 -7.75 -9.52
N PRO A 54 7.93 -8.73 -8.67
CA PRO A 54 7.03 -9.83 -8.33
C PRO A 54 5.73 -9.36 -7.67
N TYR A 55 5.78 -8.28 -6.88
CA TYR A 55 4.60 -7.72 -6.25
C TYR A 55 3.71 -6.99 -7.25
N LEU A 56 4.29 -6.29 -8.23
CA LEU A 56 3.56 -5.62 -9.30
C LEU A 56 2.85 -6.65 -10.20
N GLU A 57 3.53 -7.74 -10.54
CA GLU A 57 2.93 -8.88 -11.26
C GLU A 57 1.77 -9.48 -10.48
N ASN A 58 1.94 -9.73 -9.18
CA ASN A 58 0.87 -10.24 -8.32
C ASN A 58 -0.35 -9.31 -8.28
N VAL A 59 -0.14 -8.00 -8.15
CA VAL A 59 -1.23 -7.01 -8.13
C VAL A 59 -1.99 -7.02 -9.46
N ARG A 60 -1.29 -7.07 -10.60
CA ARG A 60 -1.92 -7.13 -11.92
C ARG A 60 -2.69 -8.43 -12.15
N ALA A 61 -2.16 -9.57 -11.68
CA ALA A 61 -2.75 -10.88 -11.92
C ALA A 61 -3.88 -11.23 -10.95
N THR A 62 -3.69 -10.94 -9.66
CA THR A 62 -4.54 -11.44 -8.55
C THR A 62 -5.18 -10.34 -7.72
N HIS A 63 -4.93 -9.07 -8.06
CA HIS A 63 -5.45 -7.90 -7.34
C HIS A 63 -5.05 -7.88 -5.85
N ASN A 64 -3.95 -8.55 -5.50
CA ASN A 64 -3.36 -8.50 -4.17
C ASN A 64 -1.83 -8.65 -4.24
N LEU A 65 -1.14 -8.21 -3.19
CA LEU A 65 0.32 -8.18 -3.14
C LEU A 65 0.97 -9.57 -3.09
N PHE A 66 0.24 -10.61 -2.70
CA PHE A 66 0.81 -11.92 -2.34
C PHE A 66 0.60 -13.00 -3.39
N GLY A 67 -0.13 -12.71 -4.48
CA GLY A 67 -0.45 -13.71 -5.49
C GLY A 67 -1.43 -14.77 -4.98
N GLU A 68 -2.14 -14.51 -3.88
CA GLU A 68 -3.02 -15.50 -3.27
C GLU A 68 -4.40 -15.53 -3.96
N PRO A 69 -5.10 -16.68 -3.97
CA PRO A 69 -6.45 -16.78 -4.51
C PRO A 69 -7.44 -15.81 -3.85
N ALA A 70 -8.41 -15.33 -4.62
CA ALA A 70 -9.43 -14.40 -4.12
C ALA A 70 -10.30 -15.05 -3.04
N GLU A 71 -10.54 -16.35 -3.14
CA GLU A 71 -11.35 -17.15 -2.22
C GLU A 71 -10.74 -17.19 -0.81
N ALA A 72 -9.40 -17.14 -0.72
CA ALA A 72 -8.71 -17.12 0.57
C ALA A 72 -8.85 -15.76 1.31
N ARG A 73 -9.29 -14.69 0.63
CA ARG A 73 -9.33 -13.33 1.18
C ARG A 73 -10.21 -13.19 2.42
N ALA A 74 -11.30 -13.96 2.47
CA ALA A 74 -12.31 -13.93 3.53
C ALA A 74 -12.10 -15.01 4.61
N ALA A 75 -11.06 -15.85 4.49
CA ALA A 75 -10.82 -16.97 5.41
C ALA A 75 -10.57 -16.54 6.87
N TRP A 76 -10.28 -15.26 7.10
CA TRP A 76 -10.05 -14.72 8.44
C TRP A 76 -11.33 -14.38 9.21
N ILE A 77 -12.46 -14.21 8.51
CA ILE A 77 -13.71 -13.66 9.08
C ILE A 77 -14.19 -14.60 10.21
N PRO A 78 -14.28 -14.10 11.45
CA PRO A 78 -14.69 -14.94 12.56
C PRO A 78 -16.22 -15.12 12.59
N PRO A 79 -16.76 -16.21 13.17
CA PRO A 79 -18.20 -16.46 13.21
C PRO A 79 -19.02 -15.35 13.88
N GLU A 80 -18.42 -14.64 14.84
CA GLU A 80 -19.04 -13.54 15.57
C GLU A 80 -19.07 -12.20 14.80
N ALA A 81 -18.51 -12.13 13.58
CA ALA A 81 -18.55 -10.91 12.78
C ALA A 81 -20.00 -10.55 12.40
N VAL A 82 -20.51 -9.43 12.93
CA VAL A 82 -21.86 -8.96 12.61
C VAL A 82 -21.90 -8.52 11.15
N GLN A 83 -22.84 -9.07 10.39
CA GLN A 83 -23.14 -8.65 9.02
C GLN A 83 -24.54 -8.04 9.02
N SER A 84 -24.66 -6.77 8.61
CA SER A 84 -25.93 -6.06 8.45
C SER A 84 -26.15 -5.78 6.96
N GLU A 85 -27.41 -5.86 6.50
CA GLU A 85 -27.78 -5.38 5.16
C GLU A 85 -27.66 -3.86 5.04
N THR A 86 -27.71 -3.14 6.18
CA THR A 86 -27.58 -1.68 6.27
C THR A 86 -26.54 -1.31 7.32
N PRO A 87 -25.24 -1.54 7.05
CA PRO A 87 -24.19 -1.25 8.02
C PRO A 87 -23.94 0.26 8.12
N GLU A 88 -23.77 0.78 9.34
CA GLU A 88 -23.27 2.14 9.57
C GLU A 88 -21.76 2.24 9.26
N VAL A 89 -21.03 1.14 9.48
CA VAL A 89 -19.57 1.07 9.32
C VAL A 89 -19.19 -0.14 8.45
N VAL A 90 -18.28 0.07 7.51
CA VAL A 90 -17.67 -0.98 6.70
C VAL A 90 -16.17 -1.02 6.97
N TYR A 91 -15.64 -2.22 7.23
CA TYR A 91 -14.21 -2.40 7.48
C TYR A 91 -13.46 -2.79 6.20
N TRP A 92 -12.65 -1.87 5.67
CA TRP A 92 -11.69 -2.17 4.60
C TRP A 92 -10.42 -2.81 5.17
N VAL A 93 -10.33 -4.14 5.06
CA VAL A 93 -9.28 -4.95 5.71
C VAL A 93 -7.89 -4.87 5.05
N GLY A 94 -7.80 -4.54 3.76
CA GLY A 94 -6.54 -4.53 3.00
C GLY A 94 -5.90 -5.92 2.83
N CYS A 95 -4.83 -6.01 2.02
CA CYS A 95 -4.20 -7.30 1.70
C CYS A 95 -3.50 -7.94 2.90
N VAL A 96 -2.73 -7.15 3.66
CA VAL A 96 -1.88 -7.67 4.74
C VAL A 96 -2.72 -8.36 5.81
N ALA A 97 -3.79 -7.71 6.27
CA ALA A 97 -4.64 -8.29 7.30
C ALA A 97 -5.52 -9.43 6.74
N SER A 98 -5.96 -9.37 5.47
CA SER A 98 -6.70 -10.47 4.84
C SER A 98 -5.89 -11.78 4.75
N TYR A 99 -4.62 -11.70 4.38
CA TYR A 99 -3.84 -12.89 4.00
C TYR A 99 -2.75 -13.28 4.99
N LYS A 100 -2.00 -12.30 5.56
CA LYS A 100 -0.78 -12.60 6.35
C LYS A 100 -0.91 -12.31 7.84
N LYS A 101 -1.76 -11.37 8.23
CA LYS A 101 -1.92 -10.89 9.61
C LYS A 101 -3.39 -10.88 10.04
N GLN A 102 -4.07 -11.99 9.81
CA GLN A 102 -5.51 -12.19 10.05
C GLN A 102 -5.95 -11.90 11.48
N GLN A 103 -5.06 -12.08 12.46
CA GLN A 103 -5.32 -11.74 13.86
C GLN A 103 -5.62 -10.24 14.06
N ILE A 104 -5.06 -9.36 13.24
CA ILE A 104 -5.34 -7.91 13.30
C ILE A 104 -6.78 -7.65 12.86
N ALA A 105 -7.21 -8.25 11.74
CA ALA A 105 -8.57 -8.08 11.23
C ALA A 105 -9.61 -8.60 12.23
N ARG A 106 -9.36 -9.74 12.87
CA ARG A 106 -10.22 -10.30 13.93
C ARG A 106 -10.28 -9.39 15.16
N ALA A 107 -9.16 -8.80 15.57
CA ALA A 107 -9.14 -7.86 16.69
C ALA A 107 -9.96 -6.60 16.40
N VAL A 108 -9.91 -6.07 15.17
CA VAL A 108 -10.76 -4.94 14.76
C VAL A 108 -12.25 -5.31 14.82
N VAL A 109 -12.65 -6.49 14.32
CA VAL A 109 -14.05 -6.96 14.42
C VAL A 109 -14.51 -7.03 15.88
N LYS A 110 -13.66 -7.53 16.79
CA LYS A 110 -13.99 -7.56 18.22
C LYS A 110 -14.26 -6.17 18.80
N ILE A 111 -13.51 -5.15 18.35
CA ILE A 111 -13.70 -3.76 18.77
C ILE A 111 -14.99 -3.19 18.18
N LEU A 112 -15.29 -3.46 16.91
CA LEU A 112 -16.49 -2.96 16.23
C LEU A 112 -17.78 -3.60 16.75
N ASN A 113 -17.70 -4.79 17.34
CA ASN A 113 -18.81 -5.48 17.98
C ASN A 113 -19.06 -5.08 19.44
N ALA A 114 -18.19 -4.28 20.05
CA ALA A 114 -18.28 -3.87 21.45
C ALA A 114 -19.29 -2.73 21.65
#